data_AF-A0A060BZ95-F1
#
_entry.id   AF-A0A060BZ95-F1
#
_cell.length_a   1.000
_cell.length_b   1.000
_cell.length_c   1.000
_cell.angle_alpha   90.00
_cell.angle_beta   90.00
_cell.angle_gamma   90.00
#
_symmetry.space_group_name_H-M   'P 1'
#
loop_
_entity.id
_entity.type
_entity.pdbx_description
1 polymer ?
#
loop_
_entity_poly.entity_id
_entity_poly.type
_entity_poly.pdbx_seq_one_letter_code
_entity_poly.pdbx_strand_id
1 'polypeptide(L)'
;RQTERQLRTMLSMAPAANEHAVEGVGGATEQERLDFKTVIEKKASEISERIFHKRMTELGDQTRQSLASFREISWYVTNQRAVERATPSIWPADGRLASNFGYRVSPIRRGVVEFHSGVDIGNKPDSPIYSAADGVVRYAGWGKGYGQ
;
A
#
# COMPACT_ATOMS: atom_id res chain seq x y z
N ARG A 1 3.74 13.03 14.50
CA ARG A 1 3.39 13.72 13.24
C ARG A 1 4.54 13.71 12.22
N GLN A 2 5.78 14.09 12.56
CA GLN A 2 6.90 14.07 11.60
C GLN A 2 7.15 12.69 10.95
N THR A 3 7.18 11.62 11.75
CA THR A 3 7.36 10.24 11.25
C THR A 3 6.24 9.81 10.31
N GLU A 4 5.00 10.16 10.64
CA GLU A 4 3.82 9.87 9.81
C GLU A 4 3.88 10.60 8.46
N ARG A 5 4.26 11.89 8.49
CA ARG A 5 4.46 12.68 7.28
C ARG A 5 5.56 12.08 6.40
N GLN A 6 6.69 11.70 7.01
CA GLN A 6 7.78 11.00 6.31
C GLN A 6 7.30 9.69 5.68
N LEU A 7 6.52 8.88 6.40
CA LEU A 7 5.96 7.63 5.87
C LEU A 7 5.04 7.90 4.67
N ARG A 8 4.13 8.88 4.76
CA ARG A 8 3.26 9.25 3.64
C ARG A 8 4.04 9.76 2.44
N THR A 9 5.08 10.56 2.65
CA THR A 9 5.96 11.02 1.57
C THR A 9 6.71 9.87 0.90
N MET A 10 7.27 8.94 1.68
CA MET A 10 7.95 7.75 1.14
C MET A 10 6.98 6.85 0.35
N LEU A 11 5.74 6.72 0.82
CA LEU A 11 4.69 5.93 0.18
C LEU A 11 3.95 6.69 -0.93
N SER A 12 4.36 7.93 -1.25
CA SER A 12 3.67 8.79 -2.23
C SER A 12 2.16 8.93 -1.98
N MET A 13 1.75 8.93 -0.71
CA MET A 13 0.37 9.12 -0.27
C MET A 13 0.03 10.60 -0.15
N ALA A 14 -1.25 10.92 -0.32
CA ALA A 14 -1.77 12.25 0.01
C ALA A 14 -1.55 12.58 1.51
N PRO A 15 -1.37 13.87 1.86
CA PRO A 15 -1.32 14.30 3.25
C PRO A 15 -2.62 13.91 3.97
N ALA A 16 -2.51 13.68 5.29
CA ALA A 16 -3.69 13.35 6.08
C ALA A 16 -4.72 14.49 6.02
N ALA A 17 -6.01 14.15 5.95
CA ALA A 17 -7.10 15.12 5.75
C ALA A 17 -7.17 16.25 6.81
N ASN A 18 -6.56 16.05 7.98
CA ASN A 18 -6.49 17.03 9.07
C ASN A 18 -5.04 17.46 9.37
N GLU A 19 -4.16 17.56 8.36
CA GLU A 19 -2.87 18.23 8.51
C GLU A 19 -3.09 19.75 8.73
N HIS A 20 -3.34 20.14 9.97
CA HIS A 20 -2.98 21.49 10.40
C HIS A 20 -1.46 21.58 10.39
N ALA A 21 -0.93 22.56 9.66
CA ALA A 21 0.50 22.91 9.64
C ALA A 21 0.95 23.36 11.03
N VAL A 22 1.13 22.41 11.93
CA VAL A 22 1.77 22.65 13.22
C VAL A 22 3.24 22.36 13.00
N GLU A 23 4.01 23.45 12.84
CA GLU A 23 5.46 23.42 12.86
C GLU A 23 5.94 22.61 14.07
N GLY A 24 6.96 21.79 13.87
CA GLY A 24 7.56 21.01 14.93
C GLY A 24 8.21 21.94 15.94
N VAL A 25 7.47 22.36 16.96
CA VAL A 25 8.00 23.15 18.06
C VAL A 25 8.50 22.18 19.12
N GLY A 26 9.77 21.82 19.02
CA GLY A 26 10.48 21.28 20.18
C GLY A 26 10.55 22.37 21.24
N GLY A 27 9.73 22.25 22.29
CA GLY A 27 9.67 23.22 23.39
C GLY A 27 8.26 23.74 23.64
N ALA A 28 8.03 24.26 24.86
CA ALA A 28 6.77 24.90 25.20
C ALA A 28 6.54 26.12 24.30
N THR A 29 5.37 26.16 23.65
CA THR A 29 4.92 27.29 22.83
C THR A 29 4.81 28.57 23.67
N GLU A 30 4.82 29.72 23.00
CA GLU A 30 4.74 31.00 23.71
C GLU A 30 3.44 31.14 24.53
N GLN A 31 2.33 30.59 24.03
CA GLN A 31 1.09 30.48 24.78
C GLN A 31 1.23 29.59 26.02
N GLU A 32 1.89 28.45 25.90
CA GLU A 32 2.12 27.55 27.04
C GLU A 32 3.03 28.16 28.11
N ARG A 33 3.98 29.00 27.71
CA ARG A 33 4.82 29.76 28.66
C ARG A 33 4.01 30.81 29.41
N LEU A 34 3.13 31.53 28.71
CA LEU A 34 2.24 32.51 29.34
C LEU A 34 1.21 31.84 30.26
N ASP A 35 0.64 30.72 29.83
CA ASP A 35 -0.28 29.91 30.62
C ASP A 35 0.41 29.38 31.87
N PHE A 36 1.66 28.91 31.75
CA PHE A 36 2.45 28.45 32.89
C PHE A 36 2.78 29.59 33.88
N LYS A 37 3.11 30.79 33.37
CA LYS A 37 3.34 31.96 34.22
C LYS A 37 2.08 32.35 34.99
N THR A 38 0.92 32.33 34.35
CA THR A 38 -0.37 32.59 35.00
C THR A 38 -0.78 31.50 35.99
N VAL A 39 -0.35 30.25 35.79
CA VAL A 39 -0.53 29.14 36.75
C VAL A 39 0.30 29.36 38.01
N ILE A 40 1.53 29.87 37.90
CA ILE A 40 2.39 30.17 39.06
C ILE A 40 1.82 31.35 39.88
N GLU A 41 1.22 32.34 39.20
CA GLU A 41 0.75 33.57 39.84
C GLU A 41 -0.65 33.45 40.51
N LYS A 42 -1.43 32.41 40.21
CA LYS A 42 -2.78 32.20 40.77
C LYS A 42 -2.86 30.95 41.65
N LYS A 43 -3.80 30.91 42.61
CA LYS A 43 -3.98 29.77 43.54
C LYS A 43 -4.14 28.46 42.77
N ALA A 44 -3.25 27.51 43.04
CA ALA A 44 -3.15 26.20 42.37
C ALA A 44 -4.44 25.37 42.37
N SER A 45 -5.35 25.62 43.33
CA SER A 45 -6.58 24.86 43.53
C SER A 45 -7.67 25.07 42.48
N GLU A 46 -7.73 26.23 41.81
CA GLU A 46 -8.76 26.53 40.80
C GLU A 46 -8.32 26.24 39.35
N ILE A 47 -7.01 26.08 39.13
CA ILE A 47 -6.41 26.04 37.80
C ILE A 47 -6.11 24.59 37.36
N SER A 48 -5.95 23.67 38.31
CA SER A 48 -5.55 22.29 38.04
C SER A 48 -6.62 21.48 37.30
N GLU A 49 -7.90 21.59 37.67
CA GLU A 49 -8.93 20.68 37.14
C GLU A 49 -9.33 21.01 35.69
N ARG A 50 -9.58 22.28 35.38
CA ARG A 50 -10.02 22.70 34.04
C ARG A 50 -8.93 22.50 32.98
N ILE A 51 -7.69 22.87 33.30
CA ILE A 51 -6.56 22.71 32.38
C ILE A 51 -6.27 21.22 32.16
N PHE A 52 -6.31 20.42 33.23
CA PHE A 52 -6.11 18.98 33.11
C PHE A 52 -7.17 18.32 32.22
N HIS A 53 -8.46 18.63 32.40
CA HIS A 53 -9.53 18.12 31.54
C HIS A 53 -9.37 18.55 30.08
N LYS A 54 -8.98 19.81 29.84
CA LYS A 54 -8.70 20.30 28.49
C LYS A 54 -7.56 19.52 27.83
N ARG A 55 -6.44 19.31 28.54
CA ARG A 55 -5.29 18.53 28.05
C ARG A 55 -5.62 17.06 27.82
N MET A 56 -6.39 16.44 28.72
CA MET A 56 -6.86 15.06 28.55
C MET A 56 -7.74 14.92 27.30
N THR A 57 -8.59 15.92 27.04
CA THR A 57 -9.44 15.93 25.84
C THR A 57 -8.60 16.13 24.58
N GLU A 58 -7.69 17.11 24.57
CA GLU A 58 -6.74 17.36 23.47
C GLU A 58 -5.89 16.13 23.15
N LEU A 59 -5.35 15.45 24.18
CA LEU A 59 -4.56 14.23 24.01
C LEU A 59 -5.42 13.08 23.45
N GLY A 60 -6.65 12.95 23.92
CA GLY A 60 -7.60 11.96 23.41
C GLY A 60 -7.96 12.19 21.94
N ASP A 61 -8.14 13.44 21.54
CA ASP A 61 -8.39 13.83 20.14
C ASP A 61 -7.16 13.59 19.26
N GLN A 62 -5.96 13.96 19.73
CA GLN A 62 -4.70 13.70 19.02
C GLN A 62 -4.47 12.20 18.83
N THR A 63 -4.72 11.40 19.86
CA THR A 63 -4.59 9.94 19.79
C THR A 63 -5.56 9.35 18.77
N ARG A 64 -6.83 9.80 18.77
CA ARG A 64 -7.82 9.39 17.78
C ARG A 64 -7.40 9.73 16.36
N GLN A 65 -6.89 10.94 16.13
CA GLN A 65 -6.40 11.38 14.82
C GLN A 65 -5.19 10.55 14.35
N SER A 66 -4.21 10.34 15.23
CA SER A 66 -3.05 9.51 14.90
C SER A 66 -3.44 8.06 14.59
N LEU A 67 -4.34 7.46 15.37
CA LEU A 67 -4.84 6.10 15.10
C LEU A 67 -5.56 6.00 13.75
N ALA A 68 -6.40 6.99 13.41
CA ALA A 68 -7.08 7.02 12.12
C ALA A 68 -6.07 7.08 10.96
N SER A 69 -5.06 7.95 11.07
CA SER A 69 -4.03 8.08 10.04
C SER A 69 -3.16 6.83 9.89
N PHE A 70 -2.73 6.22 11.01
CA PHE A 70 -1.96 4.97 10.95
C PHE A 70 -2.75 3.82 10.33
N ARG A 71 -4.07 3.76 10.58
CA ARG A 71 -4.94 2.78 9.92
C ARG A 71 -4.98 2.98 8.41
N GLU A 72 -5.06 4.22 7.95
CA GLU A 72 -5.04 4.53 6.51
C GLU A 72 -3.72 4.12 5.85
N ILE A 73 -2.58 4.46 6.46
CA ILE A 73 -1.25 4.05 5.97
C ILE A 73 -1.14 2.52 5.94
N SER A 74 -1.56 1.86 7.02
CA SER A 74 -1.53 0.39 7.11
C SER A 74 -2.39 -0.25 6.01
N TRP A 75 -3.59 0.27 5.78
CA TRP A 75 -4.47 -0.18 4.72
C TRP A 75 -3.82 0.01 3.34
N TYR A 76 -3.26 1.19 3.07
CA TYR A 76 -2.60 1.50 1.80
C TYR A 76 -1.46 0.53 1.51
N VAL A 77 -0.53 0.36 2.47
CA VAL A 77 0.61 -0.56 2.32
C VAL A 77 0.15 -1.99 2.12
N THR A 78 -0.85 -2.43 2.88
CA THR A 78 -1.37 -3.80 2.76
C THR A 78 -2.02 -4.02 1.39
N ASN A 79 -2.79 -3.05 0.90
CA ASN A 79 -3.43 -3.13 -0.41
C ASN A 79 -2.40 -3.12 -1.54
N GLN A 80 -1.39 -2.25 -1.49
CA GLN A 80 -0.30 -2.23 -2.48
C GLN A 80 0.42 -3.59 -2.53
N ARG A 81 0.80 -4.13 -1.37
CA ARG A 81 1.43 -5.46 -1.29
C ARG A 81 0.54 -6.58 -1.83
N ALA A 82 -0.77 -6.51 -1.59
CA ALA A 82 -1.70 -7.50 -2.11
C ALA A 82 -1.77 -7.45 -3.65
N VAL A 83 -1.81 -6.25 -4.23
CA VAL A 83 -1.79 -6.07 -5.69
C VAL A 83 -0.47 -6.54 -6.28
N GLU A 84 0.67 -6.17 -5.69
CA GLU A 84 1.99 -6.60 -6.13
C GLU A 84 2.12 -8.13 -6.16
N ARG A 85 1.70 -8.80 -5.09
CA ARG A 85 1.76 -10.27 -4.99
C ARG A 85 0.85 -10.97 -5.99
N ALA A 86 -0.32 -10.38 -6.26
CA ALA A 86 -1.27 -10.92 -7.23
C ALA A 86 -0.95 -10.56 -8.69
N THR A 87 0.08 -9.74 -8.92
CA THR A 87 0.49 -9.32 -10.28
C THR A 87 1.57 -10.26 -10.80
N PRO A 88 1.34 -10.95 -11.93
CA PRO A 88 2.37 -11.78 -12.57
C PRO A 88 3.63 -10.97 -12.87
N SER A 89 4.75 -11.35 -12.25
CA SER A 89 6.02 -10.60 -12.34
C SER A 89 7.23 -11.45 -12.72
N ILE A 90 7.06 -12.77 -12.85
CA ILE A 90 8.10 -13.71 -13.27
C ILE A 90 7.67 -14.53 -14.48
N TRP A 91 8.64 -15.14 -15.15
CA TRP A 91 8.35 -16.17 -16.16
C TRP A 91 7.84 -17.45 -15.49
N PRO A 92 6.74 -18.05 -15.96
CA PRO A 92 6.18 -19.25 -15.33
C PRO A 92 6.99 -20.52 -15.65
N ALA A 93 7.90 -20.47 -16.61
CA ALA A 93 8.77 -21.58 -16.96
C ALA A 93 10.07 -21.03 -17.57
N ASP A 94 11.16 -21.78 -17.40
CA ASP A 94 12.38 -21.55 -18.16
C ASP A 94 12.17 -21.89 -19.64
N GLY A 95 12.98 -21.31 -20.52
CA GLY A 95 12.99 -21.65 -21.93
C GLY A 95 13.14 -20.44 -22.85
N ARG A 96 13.09 -20.69 -24.16
CA ARG A 96 13.17 -19.65 -25.18
C ARG A 96 11.77 -19.18 -25.55
N LEU A 97 11.58 -17.87 -25.68
CA LEU A 97 10.38 -17.31 -26.31
C LEU A 97 10.31 -17.78 -27.77
N ALA A 98 9.42 -18.73 -28.05
CA ALA A 98 9.23 -19.34 -29.35
C ALA A 98 8.24 -18.54 -30.20
N SER A 99 7.24 -17.91 -29.59
CA SER A 99 6.28 -17.05 -30.27
C SER A 99 5.77 -15.94 -29.37
N ASN A 100 5.74 -14.72 -29.91
CA ASN A 100 5.24 -13.54 -29.21
C ASN A 100 3.71 -13.49 -29.23
N PHE A 101 3.18 -12.61 -28.38
CA PHE A 101 1.79 -12.15 -28.42
C PHE A 101 1.55 -11.30 -29.67
N GLY A 102 0.37 -11.45 -30.29
CA GLY A 102 -0.05 -10.67 -31.45
C GLY A 102 -0.27 -11.50 -32.71
N TYR A 103 -0.33 -10.84 -33.87
CA TYR A 103 -0.61 -11.50 -35.13
C TYR A 103 0.58 -12.34 -35.62
N ARG A 104 0.32 -13.61 -35.96
CA ARG A 104 1.30 -14.55 -36.52
C ARG A 104 0.68 -15.41 -37.61
N VAL A 105 1.53 -15.99 -38.46
CA VAL A 105 1.09 -17.05 -39.37
C VAL A 105 0.75 -18.28 -38.53
N SER A 106 -0.45 -18.82 -38.73
CA SER A 106 -0.94 -19.96 -37.98
C SER A 106 -0.04 -21.18 -38.21
N PRO A 107 0.50 -21.80 -37.14
CA PRO A 107 1.32 -23.01 -37.28
C PRO A 107 0.49 -24.23 -37.71
N ILE A 108 -0.83 -24.19 -37.51
CA ILE A 108 -1.74 -25.29 -37.82
C ILE A 108 -2.44 -25.04 -39.16
N ARG A 109 -2.85 -23.79 -39.44
CA ARG A 109 -3.59 -23.42 -40.65
C ARG A 109 -2.66 -22.73 -41.65
N ARG A 110 -2.15 -23.50 -42.61
CA ARG A 110 -1.19 -23.02 -43.61
C ARG A 110 -1.73 -21.78 -44.36
N GLY A 111 -0.96 -20.69 -44.32
CA GLY A 111 -1.27 -19.45 -45.05
C GLY A 111 -2.28 -18.53 -44.35
N VAL A 112 -2.75 -18.87 -43.15
CA VAL A 112 -3.69 -18.03 -42.40
C VAL A 112 -2.94 -17.19 -41.36
N VAL A 113 -3.25 -15.90 -41.27
CA VAL A 113 -2.81 -15.06 -40.16
C VAL A 113 -3.84 -15.16 -39.03
N GLU A 114 -3.39 -15.40 -37.81
CA GLU A 114 -4.22 -15.46 -36.62
C GLU A 114 -3.63 -14.65 -35.47
N PHE A 115 -4.49 -14.23 -34.55
CA PHE A 115 -4.07 -13.50 -33.36
C PHE A 115 -3.71 -14.49 -32.25
N HIS A 116 -2.46 -14.44 -31.80
CA HIS A 116 -1.95 -15.21 -30.68
C HIS A 116 -2.17 -14.43 -29.38
N SER A 117 -3.14 -14.88 -28.58
CA SER A 117 -3.53 -14.25 -27.32
C SER A 117 -2.63 -14.60 -26.13
N GLY A 118 -1.47 -15.20 -26.39
CA GLY A 118 -0.49 -15.60 -25.38
C GLY A 118 0.93 -15.53 -25.91
N VAL A 119 1.85 -16.09 -25.15
CA VAL A 119 3.25 -16.28 -25.55
C VAL A 119 3.60 -17.75 -25.43
N ASP A 120 4.41 -18.23 -26.37
CA ASP A 120 4.88 -19.61 -26.36
C ASP A 120 6.31 -19.66 -25.82
N ILE A 121 6.52 -20.36 -24.71
CA ILE A 121 7.83 -20.62 -24.13
C ILE A 121 8.22 -22.05 -24.47
N GLY A 122 9.21 -22.20 -25.35
CA GLY A 122 9.68 -23.52 -25.79
C GLY A 122 10.55 -24.19 -24.73
N ASN A 123 10.13 -25.37 -24.28
CA ASN A 123 10.86 -26.19 -23.31
C ASN A 123 10.73 -27.69 -23.62
N LYS A 124 11.52 -28.53 -22.93
CA LYS A 124 11.42 -29.99 -23.01
C LYS A 124 10.13 -30.47 -22.32
N PRO A 125 9.57 -31.63 -22.72
CA PRO A 125 8.50 -32.28 -21.98
C PRO A 125 8.85 -32.43 -20.49
N ASP A 126 7.83 -32.39 -19.63
CA ASP A 126 7.93 -32.53 -18.16
C ASP A 126 8.73 -31.43 -17.44
N SER A 127 9.05 -30.33 -18.12
CA SER A 127 9.71 -29.20 -17.47
C SER A 127 8.77 -28.54 -16.45
N PRO A 128 9.29 -28.13 -15.27
CA PRO A 128 8.45 -27.58 -14.22
C PRO A 128 7.83 -26.25 -14.63
N ILE A 129 6.56 -26.06 -14.25
CA ILE A 129 5.84 -24.79 -14.43
C ILE A 129 5.48 -24.25 -13.04
N TYR A 130 5.78 -22.97 -12.83
CA TYR A 130 5.57 -22.23 -11.60
C TYR A 130 4.48 -21.17 -11.78
N SER A 131 3.85 -20.79 -10.66
CA SER A 131 2.91 -19.68 -10.67
C SER A 131 3.66 -18.36 -10.84
N ALA A 132 3.20 -17.51 -11.77
CA ALA A 132 3.81 -16.20 -11.99
C ALA A 132 3.48 -15.17 -10.90
N ALA A 133 2.47 -15.46 -10.07
CA ALA A 133 2.00 -14.63 -8.96
C ALA A 133 1.25 -15.48 -7.92
N ASP A 134 0.97 -14.90 -6.75
CA ASP A 134 0.08 -15.51 -5.77
C ASP A 134 -1.35 -15.55 -6.32
N GLY A 135 -2.09 -16.63 -6.03
CA GLY A 135 -3.46 -16.79 -6.50
C GLY A 135 -4.10 -18.10 -6.06
N VAL A 136 -5.30 -18.36 -6.58
CA VAL A 136 -6.05 -19.60 -6.33
C VAL A 136 -6.38 -20.25 -7.66
N VAL A 137 -6.17 -21.56 -7.76
CA VAL A 137 -6.50 -22.34 -8.95
C VAL A 137 -8.01 -22.33 -9.16
N ARG A 138 -8.48 -21.71 -10.25
CA ARG A 138 -9.90 -21.69 -10.63
C ARG A 138 -10.31 -22.91 -11.45
N TYR A 139 -9.38 -23.49 -12.20
CA TYR A 139 -9.62 -24.64 -13.07
C TYR A 139 -8.33 -25.44 -13.27
N ALA A 140 -8.44 -26.77 -13.28
CA ALA A 140 -7.37 -27.70 -13.63
C ALA A 140 -7.98 -28.89 -14.39
N GLY A 141 -7.54 -29.11 -15.63
CA GLY A 141 -8.07 -30.17 -16.49
C GLY A 141 -7.74 -29.94 -17.96
N TRP A 142 -8.17 -30.87 -18.83
CA TRP A 142 -8.01 -30.77 -20.27
C TRP A 142 -9.02 -29.79 -20.89
N GLY A 143 -8.54 -28.93 -21.78
CA GLY A 143 -9.35 -27.93 -22.47
C GLY A 143 -9.10 -27.94 -23.97
N LYS A 144 -10.16 -28.04 -24.78
CA LYS A 144 -10.07 -28.07 -26.24
C LYS A 144 -9.26 -26.87 -26.76
N GLY A 145 -8.18 -27.16 -27.49
CA GLY A 145 -7.28 -26.14 -28.05
C GLY A 145 -6.14 -25.67 -27.13
N TYR A 146 -6.15 -26.08 -25.85
CA TYR A 146 -5.09 -25.80 -24.88
C TYR A 146 -4.38 -27.08 -24.37
N GLY A 147 -4.83 -28.23 -24.85
CA GLY A 147 -4.32 -29.55 -24.50
C GLY A 147 -5.39 -30.62 -24.71
N GLN A 148 -4.97 -31.86 -24.90
CA GLN A 148 -5.81 -33.04 -25.05
C GLN A 148 -5.02 -34.26 -24.58
#